data_AF-A0A920REK7-F1
#
_entry.id   AF-A0A920REK7-F1
#
_cell.length_a   1.000
_cell.length_b   1.000
_cell.length_c   1.000
_cell.angle_alpha   90.00
_cell.angle_beta   90.00
_cell.angle_gamma   90.00
#
_symmetry.space_group_name_H-M   'P 1'
#
loop_
_entity.id
_entity.type
_entity.pdbx_description
1 polymer ?
#
loop_
_entity_poly.entity_id
_entity_poly.type
_entity_poly.pdbx_seq_one_letter_code
_entity_poly.pdbx_strand_id
1 'polypeptide(L)' 'MEISGPVDEFVVRIPAVTPDEVLGRFSRVILAVKAQHTRAAIEMIRPHLPADGFFVSAKMD' A
#
# COMPACT_ATOMS: atom_id res chain seq x y z
N MET A 1 -11.13 2.31 -8.28
CA MET A 1 -9.74 2.56 -8.74
C MET A 1 -9.67 2.11 -10.18
N GLU A 2 -9.22 2.98 -11.06
CA GLU A 2 -8.95 2.67 -12.46
C GLU A 2 -7.45 2.46 -12.62
N ILE A 3 -7.06 1.40 -13.32
CA ILE A 3 -5.67 1.00 -13.53
C ILE A 3 -5.47 0.88 -15.03
N SER A 4 -4.52 1.66 -15.55
CA SER A 4 -4.13 1.66 -16.95
C SER A 4 -2.64 1.36 -17.08
N GLY A 5 -2.27 0.68 -18.16
CA GLY A 5 -0.88 0.33 -18.45
C GLY A 5 -0.72 -0.44 -19.76
N PRO A 6 0.52 -0.74 -20.17
CA PRO A 6 0.81 -1.41 -21.44
C PRO A 6 0.39 -2.89 -21.49
N VAL A 7 -0.06 -3.45 -20.36
CA VAL A 7 -0.50 -4.84 -20.23
C VAL A 7 -2.01 -4.95 -20.32
N ASP A 8 -2.74 -4.14 -19.55
CA ASP A 8 -4.20 -4.20 -19.47
C ASP A 8 -4.79 -2.87 -18.96
N GLU A 9 -6.09 -2.69 -19.19
CA GLU A 9 -6.89 -1.59 -18.68
C GLU A 9 -8.13 -2.14 -17.96
N PHE A 10 -8.23 -1.89 -16.66
CA PHE A 10 -9.32 -2.43 -15.86
C PHE A 10 -9.71 -1.55 -14.68
N VAL A 11 -10.94 -1.77 -14.21
CA VAL A 11 -11.52 -1.06 -13.06
C VAL A 11 -11.76 -2.05 -11.93
N VAL A 12 -11.25 -1.72 -10.74
CA VAL A 12 -11.53 -2.48 -9.51
C VAL A 12 -12.28 -1.60 -8.51
N ARG A 13 -13.34 -2.15 -7.92
CA ARG A 13 -14.06 -1.56 -6.79
C ARG A 13 -13.47 -2.10 -5.49
N ILE A 14 -12.68 -1.25 -4.83
CA ILE A 14 -12.08 -1.51 -3.52
C ILE A 14 -12.30 -0.30 -2.60
N PRO A 15 -12.35 -0.49 -1.27
CA PRO A 15 -12.31 0.61 -0.32
C PRO A 15 -11.03 1.42 -0.50
N ALA A 16 -11.17 2.74 -0.59
CA ALA A 16 -10.07 3.69 -0.46
C ALA A 16 -10.27 4.39 0.89
N VAL A 17 -9.32 4.21 1.79
CA VAL A 17 -9.40 4.70 3.17
C VAL A 17 -8.17 5.54 3.52
N THR A 18 -8.31 6.44 4.48
CA THR A 18 -7.16 7.16 5.05
C THR A 18 -6.39 6.25 6.00
N PRO A 19 -5.13 6.59 6.36
CA PRO A 19 -4.34 5.78 7.28
C PRO A 19 -5.01 5.50 8.63
N ASP A 20 -5.76 6.45 9.17
CA ASP A 20 -6.49 6.34 10.44
C ASP A 20 -7.74 5.45 10.37
N GLU A 21 -8.24 5.21 9.16
CA GLU A 21 -9.37 4.31 8.88
C GLU A 21 -8.93 2.86 8.59
N VAL A 22 -7.62 2.59 8.53
CA VAL A 22 -7.10 1.24 8.30
C VAL A 22 -7.36 0.35 9.52
N LEU A 23 -8.02 -0.78 9.29
CA LEU A 23 -8.34 -1.75 10.34
C LEU A 23 -7.70 -3.10 10.06
N GLY A 24 -7.28 -3.78 11.13
CA GLY A 24 -6.75 -5.15 11.07
C GLY A 24 -5.23 -5.25 10.95
N ARG A 25 -4.76 -6.47 10.65
CA ARG A 25 -3.35 -6.80 10.46
C ARG A 25 -3.13 -7.44 9.10
N PHE A 26 -2.03 -7.07 8.45
CA PHE A 26 -1.67 -7.54 7.11
C PHE A 26 -0.27 -8.12 7.13
N SER A 27 -0.11 -9.41 6.87
CA SER A 27 1.23 -10.04 6.80
C SER A 27 2.03 -9.62 5.56
N ARG A 28 1.36 -9.01 4.57
CA ARG A 28 1.94 -8.60 3.29
C ARG A 28 1.38 -7.24 2.89
N VAL A 29 2.27 -6.26 2.72
CA VAL A 29 1.92 -4.89 2.33
C VAL A 29 2.72 -4.49 1.09
N ILE A 30 2.07 -3.89 0.09
CA ILE A 30 2.75 -3.29 -1.06
C ILE A 30 2.67 -1.77 -0.90
N LEU A 31 3.84 -1.12 -0.82
CA LEU A 31 3.94 0.34 -0.75
C LEU A 31 4.18 0.88 -2.16
N ALA A 32 3.14 1.45 -2.74
CA ALA A 32 3.14 2.11 -4.05
C ALA A 32 3.09 3.64 -3.86
N VAL A 33 4.12 4.19 -3.20
CA VAL A 33 4.25 5.62 -2.91
C VAL A 33 5.49 6.18 -3.59
N LYS A 34 5.49 7.48 -3.88
CA LYS A 34 6.69 8.20 -4.34
C LYS A 34 7.83 8.02 -3.33
N ALA A 35 9.07 7.92 -3.83
CA ALA A 35 10.24 7.59 -3.02
C ALA A 35 10.38 8.42 -1.73
N GLN A 36 10.18 9.74 -1.82
CA GLN A 36 10.26 10.67 -0.68
C GLN A 36 9.21 10.45 0.44
N HIS A 37 8.14 9.70 0.17
CA HIS A 37 7.09 9.39 1.13
C HIS A 37 7.22 8.00 1.75
N THR A 38 8.20 7.19 1.32
CA THR A 38 8.38 5.80 1.78
C THR A 38 8.45 5.68 3.30
N ARG A 39 9.24 6.55 3.95
CA ARG A 39 9.40 6.51 5.42
C ARG A 39 8.08 6.76 6.14
N ALA A 40 7.33 7.77 5.71
CA ALA A 40 6.04 8.11 6.32
C ALA A 40 5.04 6.96 6.16
N ALA A 41 5.00 6.34 4.98
CA ALA A 41 4.12 5.21 4.71
C ALA A 41 4.46 3.97 5.58
N ILE A 42 5.75 3.69 5.80
CA ILE A 42 6.18 2.60 6.69
C ILE A 42 5.70 2.84 8.13
N GLU A 43 5.85 4.05 8.66
CA GLU A 43 5.41 4.35 10.03
C GLU A 43 3.88 4.28 10.17
N MET A 44 3.14 4.67 9.14
CA MET A 44 1.67 4.53 9.12
C MET A 44 1.22 3.07 9.16
N ILE A 45 1.89 2.16 8.43
CA ILE A 45 1.46 0.76 8.35
C ILE A 45 2.03 -0.14 9.46
N ARG A 46 3.10 0.29 10.14
CA ARG A 46 3.77 -0.49 11.21
C ARG A 46 2.81 -1.07 12.26
N PRO A 47 1.79 -0.34 12.77
CA PRO A 47 0.84 -0.89 13.75
C PRO A 47 0.00 -2.06 13.22
N HIS A 48 -0.13 -2.16 11.89
CA HIS A 48 -0.92 -3.18 11.20
C HIS A 48 -0.06 -4.36 10.71
N LEU A 49 1.25 -4.37 10.97
CA LEU A 49 2.15 -5.43 10.55
C LEU A 49 2.38 -6.43 11.71
N PRO A 50 2.12 -7.74 11.54
CA PRO A 50 2.54 -8.73 12.53
C PRO A 50 4.07 -8.88 12.54
N ALA A 51 4.62 -9.53 13.57
CA ALA A 51 6.07 -9.66 13.76
C ALA A 51 6.79 -10.40 12.61
N ASP A 52 6.10 -11.32 11.95
CA ASP A 52 6.54 -12.08 10.77
C ASP A 52 6.10 -11.45 9.44
N GLY A 53 5.43 -10.30 9.49
CA GLY A 53 4.96 -9.58 8.33
C GLY A 53 6.09 -8.84 7.61
N PHE A 54 5.88 -8.59 6.32
CA PHE A 54 6.80 -7.80 5.51
C PHE A 54 6.06 -6.82 4.61
N PHE A 55 6.78 -5.79 4.17
CA PHE A 55 6.35 -4.89 3.11
C PHE A 55 7.29 -4.94 1.92
N VAL A 56 6.73 -4.71 0.73
CA VAL A 56 7.48 -4.57 -0.53
C VAL A 56 7.29 -3.15 -1.03
N SER A 57 8.39 -2.44 -1.27
CA SER A 57 8.33 -1.14 -1.94
C SER A 57 8.29 -1.35 -3.44
N ALA A 58 7.18 -0.96 -4.07
CA ALA A 58 7.11 -0.77 -5.50
C ALA A 58 7.61 0.65 -5.79
N LYS A 59 8.80 0.79 -6.38
CA LYS A 59 9.38 2.09 -6.68
C LYS A 59 8.49 2.82 -7.69
N MET A 60 8.05 4.02 -7.30
CA MET A 60 7.47 5.01 -8.18
C MET A 60 8.45 6.19 -8.21
N ASP A 61 9.20 6.28 -9.29
CA ASP A 61 10.03 7.43 -9.64
C ASP A 61 9.25 8.41 -10.54
#